data_AF-R1DF63-F1
#
_entry.id   AF-R1DF63-F1
#
_cell.length_a   1.000
_cell.length_b   1.000
_cell.length_c   1.000
_cell.angle_alpha   90.00
_cell.angle_beta   90.00
_cell.angle_gamma   90.00
#
_symmetry.space_group_name_H-M   'P 1'
#
loop_
_entity.id
_entity.type
_entity.pdbx_description
1 polymer ?
#
loop_
_entity_poly.entity_id
_entity_poly.type
_entity_poly.pdbx_seq_one_letter_code
_entity_poly.pdbx_strand_id
1 'polypeptide(L)'
;MPRSKPAPVKRQRVEPSGDAALFAAAQRVVEQLEAEEVEAWTACAETASRHVDFGAVPAAAFGLAKAVVPAEDHEIFVRLHDTIVERHRKTMAGWGGVDDSSGRQRCYGYFRNPAAEALHARSHSMRELAGGRAAEDREANRRASSLLEPDDLPEGLDAALDRLCACLAPQIAAASRSALSPARLVAAQPNLHNGRRYLRPHLDEPLHDGFGVVIVTVAVRGSATVLLQTDGAARQRLCFRLESGGREAYALSGAARDACLHGVLADEGGEPRCSLNLRFGLHSPGMEGEFPAGRVGYGGAGEALGEAK
;
A
#
# COMPACT_ATOMS: atom_id res chain seq x y z
N MET A 1 -45.27 -29.74 -33.88
CA MET A 1 -45.17 -29.29 -32.47
C MET A 1 -43.98 -28.34 -32.35
N PRO A 2 -44.16 -27.02 -32.17
CA PRO A 2 -43.04 -26.11 -31.97
C PRO A 2 -42.49 -26.28 -30.54
N ARG A 3 -41.16 -26.44 -30.41
CA ARG A 3 -40.47 -26.50 -29.10
C ARG A 3 -40.35 -25.08 -28.54
N SER A 4 -41.04 -24.80 -27.44
CA SER A 4 -40.90 -23.57 -26.67
C SER A 4 -39.50 -23.52 -26.02
N LYS A 5 -38.82 -22.38 -26.13
CA LYS A 5 -37.57 -22.11 -25.40
C LYS A 5 -37.88 -21.96 -23.90
N PRO A 6 -37.05 -22.52 -23.00
CA PRO A 6 -37.24 -22.33 -21.56
C PRO A 6 -36.99 -20.87 -21.17
N ALA A 7 -37.82 -20.36 -20.27
CA ALA A 7 -37.69 -19.00 -19.71
C ALA A 7 -36.38 -18.84 -18.92
N PRO A 8 -35.79 -17.63 -18.86
CA PRO A 8 -34.56 -17.40 -18.11
C PRO A 8 -34.81 -17.58 -16.61
N VAL A 9 -34.03 -18.44 -15.97
CA VAL A 9 -34.01 -18.61 -14.52
C VAL A 9 -33.54 -17.30 -13.90
N LYS A 10 -34.45 -16.57 -13.24
CA LYS A 10 -34.08 -15.45 -12.37
C LYS A 10 -33.12 -16.00 -11.31
N ARG A 11 -31.86 -15.57 -11.33
CA ARG A 11 -30.93 -15.79 -10.22
C ARG A 11 -31.58 -15.16 -8.98
N GLN A 12 -32.11 -15.99 -8.09
CA GLN A 12 -32.49 -15.54 -6.76
C GLN A 12 -31.23 -14.98 -6.11
N ARG A 13 -31.32 -13.72 -5.68
CA ARG A 13 -30.31 -13.11 -4.82
C ARG A 13 -30.32 -13.93 -3.53
N VAL A 14 -29.33 -14.79 -3.38
CA VAL A 14 -29.12 -15.53 -2.13
C VAL A 14 -28.81 -14.46 -1.10
N GLU A 15 -29.74 -14.25 -0.17
CA GLU A 15 -29.46 -13.40 0.98
C GLU A 15 -28.33 -14.05 1.79
N PRO A 16 -27.36 -13.27 2.30
CA PRO A 16 -26.32 -13.82 3.15
C PRO A 16 -26.98 -14.59 4.30
N SER A 17 -26.47 -15.78 4.62
CA SER A 17 -26.88 -16.48 5.84
C SER A 17 -26.77 -15.53 7.04
N GLY A 18 -27.63 -15.71 8.06
CA GLY A 18 -27.67 -14.82 9.23
C GLY A 18 -26.29 -14.55 9.85
N ASP A 19 -25.42 -15.56 9.85
CA ASP A 19 -24.05 -15.47 10.35
C ASP A 19 -23.14 -14.54 9.54
N ALA A 20 -23.29 -14.51 8.21
CA ALA A 20 -22.50 -13.64 7.33
C ALA A 20 -22.91 -12.16 7.48
N ALA A 21 -24.22 -11.90 7.64
CA ALA A 21 -24.71 -10.55 7.91
C ALA A 21 -24.25 -10.04 9.29
N LEU A 22 -24.26 -10.92 10.30
CA LEU A 22 -23.82 -10.60 11.65
C LEU A 22 -22.31 -10.34 11.71
N PHE A 23 -21.50 -11.16 11.03
CA PHE A 23 -20.05 -10.96 10.91
C PHE A 23 -19.72 -9.63 10.21
N ALA A 24 -20.39 -9.33 9.10
CA ALA A 24 -20.20 -8.06 8.40
C ALA A 24 -20.62 -6.85 9.25
N ALA A 25 -21.63 -6.99 10.11
CA ALA A 25 -22.02 -5.94 11.05
C ALA A 25 -20.96 -5.75 12.16
N ALA A 26 -20.47 -6.84 12.75
CA ALA A 26 -19.41 -6.78 13.75
C ALA A 26 -18.12 -6.16 13.19
N GLN A 27 -17.73 -6.51 11.97
CA GLN A 27 -16.56 -5.93 11.31
C GLN A 27 -16.70 -4.41 11.09
N ARG A 28 -17.90 -3.92 10.74
CA ARG A 28 -18.15 -2.47 10.65
C ARG A 28 -18.00 -1.77 12.01
N VAL A 29 -18.44 -2.39 13.10
CA VAL A 29 -18.27 -1.82 14.45
C VAL A 29 -16.79 -1.77 14.82
N VAL A 30 -16.02 -2.83 14.56
CA VAL A 30 -14.57 -2.83 14.80
C VAL A 30 -13.88 -1.75 13.97
N GLU A 31 -14.19 -1.64 12.68
CA GLU A 31 -13.61 -0.60 11.82
C GLU A 31 -13.95 0.81 12.32
N GLN A 32 -15.17 1.02 12.82
CA GLN A 32 -15.59 2.31 13.40
C GLN A 32 -14.79 2.63 14.67
N LEU A 33 -14.65 1.67 15.59
CA LEU A 33 -13.89 1.86 16.83
C LEU A 33 -12.41 2.12 16.55
N GLU A 34 -11.82 1.41 15.59
CA GLU A 34 -10.42 1.62 15.19
C GLU A 34 -10.21 2.97 14.50
N ALA A 35 -11.19 3.41 13.69
CA ALA A 35 -11.17 4.75 13.09
C ALA A 35 -11.26 5.83 14.17
N GLU A 36 -12.19 5.71 15.13
CA GLU A 36 -12.35 6.63 16.25
C GLU A 36 -11.10 6.69 17.14
N GLU A 37 -10.47 5.54 17.40
CA GLU A 37 -9.21 5.50 18.15
C GLU A 37 -8.11 6.28 17.42
N VAL A 38 -7.97 6.09 16.11
CA VAL A 38 -6.98 6.82 15.31
C VAL A 38 -7.31 8.31 15.20
N GLU A 39 -8.58 8.65 15.04
CA GLU A 39 -9.05 10.03 15.06
C GLU A 39 -8.66 10.70 16.37
N ALA A 40 -8.89 10.03 17.50
CA ALA A 40 -8.44 10.49 18.80
C ALA A 40 -6.91 10.66 18.86
N TRP A 41 -6.11 9.76 18.26
CA TRP A 41 -4.66 9.94 18.17
C TRP A 41 -4.27 11.19 17.37
N THR A 42 -4.97 11.46 16.27
CA THR A 42 -4.70 12.65 15.43
C THR A 42 -5.21 13.94 16.04
N ALA A 43 -6.28 13.90 16.84
CA ALA A 43 -6.85 15.06 17.53
C ALA A 43 -6.07 15.44 18.80
N CYS A 44 -5.45 14.47 19.46
CA CYS A 44 -4.60 14.67 20.64
C CYS A 44 -3.16 15.16 20.28
N ALA A 45 -3.06 15.98 19.23
CA ALA A 45 -1.83 16.49 18.62
C ALA A 45 -0.97 17.39 19.54
N GLU A 46 -1.37 17.61 20.80
CA GLU A 46 -0.61 18.42 21.75
C GLU A 46 0.20 17.60 22.79
N THR A 47 0.07 16.27 22.91
CA THR A 47 0.81 15.56 23.99
C THR A 47 1.52 14.24 23.66
N ALA A 48 1.32 13.57 22.52
CA ALA A 48 2.07 12.34 22.20
C ALA A 48 2.22 11.97 20.72
N SER A 49 1.28 12.35 19.85
CA SER A 49 1.38 12.10 18.40
C SER A 49 2.22 13.18 17.75
N ARG A 50 3.40 12.84 17.22
CA ARG A 50 4.25 13.82 16.51
C ARG A 50 3.79 13.88 15.05
N HIS A 51 3.24 15.01 14.64
CA HIS A 51 3.15 15.33 13.22
C HIS A 51 4.55 15.28 12.61
N VAL A 52 4.74 14.51 11.54
CA VAL A 52 6.05 14.41 10.91
C VAL A 52 6.37 15.75 10.25
N ASP A 53 7.37 16.45 10.78
CA ASP A 53 8.05 17.52 10.07
C ASP A 53 9.11 16.89 9.15
N PHE A 54 8.82 16.87 7.85
CA PHE A 54 9.74 16.34 6.83
C PHE A 54 10.96 17.25 6.59
N GLY A 55 10.93 18.49 7.09
CA GLY A 55 12.05 19.45 7.03
C GLY A 55 12.98 19.39 8.23
N ALA A 56 12.50 18.92 9.39
CA ALA A 56 13.34 18.61 10.54
C ALA A 56 13.96 17.22 10.33
N VAL A 57 15.28 17.12 10.47
CA VAL A 57 16.03 15.87 10.25
C VAL A 57 15.86 14.95 11.47
N PRO A 58 14.82 14.10 11.45
CA PRO A 58 15.02 12.67 11.71
C PRO A 58 14.22 11.70 10.79
N ALA A 59 13.39 12.19 9.86
CA ALA A 59 12.59 11.35 8.97
C ALA A 59 13.43 10.49 8.01
N ALA A 60 14.53 11.05 7.48
CA ALA A 60 15.43 10.36 6.55
C ALA A 60 16.19 9.18 7.20
N ALA A 61 16.59 9.32 8.48
CA ALA A 61 17.25 8.27 9.23
C ALA A 61 16.30 7.11 9.56
N PHE A 62 15.01 7.44 9.77
CA PHE A 62 13.95 6.46 9.95
C PHE A 62 13.49 5.80 8.64
N GLY A 63 13.81 6.39 7.49
CA GLY A 63 13.50 5.87 6.16
C GLY A 63 12.17 6.34 5.60
N LEU A 64 11.66 7.47 6.09
CA LEU A 64 10.43 8.12 5.60
C LEU A 64 10.79 9.36 4.76
N ALA A 65 10.22 9.48 3.57
CA ALA A 65 10.37 10.64 2.70
C ALA A 65 9.01 11.10 2.13
N LYS A 66 8.90 12.37 1.76
CA LYS A 66 7.71 12.93 1.08
C LYS A 66 8.14 13.84 -0.06
N ALA A 67 7.33 13.87 -1.11
CA ALA A 67 7.53 14.72 -2.27
C ALA A 67 6.20 15.32 -2.74
N VAL A 68 6.29 16.54 -3.27
CA VAL A 68 5.26 17.10 -4.13
C VAL A 68 5.61 16.70 -5.57
N VAL A 69 4.66 16.06 -6.23
CA VAL A 69 4.72 15.59 -7.60
C VAL A 69 4.24 16.72 -8.52
N PRO A 70 4.98 17.05 -9.59
CA PRO A 70 4.50 17.99 -10.61
C PRO A 70 3.15 17.56 -11.19
N ALA A 71 2.31 18.52 -11.60
CA ALA A 71 0.95 18.21 -12.08
C ALA A 71 0.95 17.24 -13.27
N GLU A 72 1.82 17.49 -14.26
CA GLU A 72 2.02 16.63 -15.42
C GLU A 72 2.44 15.19 -15.05
N ASP A 73 3.33 15.04 -14.08
CA ASP A 73 3.80 13.74 -13.58
C ASP A 73 2.70 13.02 -12.79
N HIS A 74 1.93 13.78 -12.00
CA HIS A 74 0.80 13.24 -11.25
C HIS A 74 -0.25 12.67 -12.19
N GLU A 75 -0.61 13.38 -13.27
CA GLU A 75 -1.53 12.89 -14.29
C GLU A 75 -1.03 11.60 -14.96
N ILE A 76 0.28 11.47 -15.19
CA ILE A 76 0.90 10.25 -15.70
C ILE A 76 0.68 9.08 -14.73
N PHE A 77 0.90 9.28 -13.42
CA PHE A 77 0.66 8.24 -12.41
C PHE A 77 -0.82 7.89 -12.27
N VAL A 78 -1.73 8.87 -12.38
CA VAL A 78 -3.18 8.63 -12.41
C VAL A 78 -3.56 7.79 -13.63
N ARG A 79 -3.03 8.09 -14.82
CA ARG A 79 -3.26 7.29 -16.04
C ARG A 79 -2.74 5.86 -15.90
N LEU A 80 -1.56 5.68 -15.32
CA LEU A 80 -1.00 4.34 -15.05
C LEU A 80 -1.91 3.56 -14.08
N HIS A 81 -2.33 4.20 -12.98
CA HIS A 81 -3.27 3.62 -12.02
C HIS A 81 -4.56 3.17 -12.71
N ASP A 82 -5.22 4.06 -13.45
CA ASP A 82 -6.51 3.79 -14.08
C ASP A 82 -6.41 2.70 -15.15
N THR A 83 -5.31 2.64 -15.90
CA THR A 83 -5.06 1.59 -16.90
C THR A 83 -5.01 0.22 -16.25
N ILE A 84 -4.26 0.08 -15.15
CA ILE A 84 -4.14 -1.19 -14.42
C ILE A 84 -5.47 -1.57 -13.77
N VAL A 85 -6.18 -0.61 -13.17
CA VAL A 85 -7.51 -0.84 -12.57
C VAL A 85 -8.51 -1.30 -13.61
N GLU A 86 -8.58 -0.66 -14.78
CA GLU A 86 -9.53 -1.03 -15.82
C GLU A 86 -9.28 -2.45 -16.32
N ARG A 87 -8.01 -2.81 -16.57
CA ARG A 87 -7.63 -4.18 -16.97
C ARG A 87 -8.09 -5.23 -15.96
N HIS A 88 -8.00 -4.92 -14.67
CA HIS A 88 -8.32 -5.86 -13.59
C HIS A 88 -9.68 -5.63 -12.92
N ARG A 89 -10.55 -4.76 -13.46
CA ARG A 89 -11.82 -4.35 -12.81
C ARG A 89 -12.70 -5.52 -12.32
N LYS A 90 -12.62 -6.67 -12.98
CA LYS A 90 -13.39 -7.89 -12.63
C LYS A 90 -12.61 -8.92 -11.81
N THR A 91 -11.31 -8.75 -11.65
CA THR A 91 -10.41 -9.75 -11.07
C THR A 91 -9.56 -9.22 -9.92
N MET A 92 -9.75 -7.97 -9.49
CA MET A 92 -9.04 -7.41 -8.33
C MET A 92 -9.20 -8.30 -7.10
N ALA A 93 -8.11 -8.43 -6.34
CA ALA A 93 -8.10 -9.17 -5.09
C ALA A 93 -8.55 -8.28 -3.93
N GLY A 94 -9.06 -8.90 -2.86
CA GLY A 94 -9.24 -8.21 -1.58
C GLY A 94 -7.89 -7.69 -1.06
N TRP A 95 -7.91 -6.51 -0.46
CA TRP A 95 -6.68 -5.86 0.01
C TRP A 95 -5.99 -6.66 1.12
N GLY A 96 -6.71 -7.37 1.98
CA GLY A 96 -6.16 -8.27 3.00
C GLY A 96 -6.02 -9.74 2.56
N GLY A 97 -6.09 -10.02 1.26
CA GLY A 97 -6.06 -11.37 0.69
C GLY A 97 -7.43 -12.04 0.55
N VAL A 98 -7.46 -13.34 0.29
CA VAL A 98 -8.67 -14.14 0.01
C VAL A 98 -9.72 -14.20 1.12
N ASP A 99 -9.37 -13.80 2.34
CA ASP A 99 -10.29 -13.67 3.48
C ASP A 99 -10.85 -12.25 3.64
N ASP A 100 -10.41 -11.29 2.83
CA ASP A 100 -10.79 -9.89 2.99
C ASP A 100 -12.21 -9.62 2.51
N SER A 101 -13.12 -9.44 3.48
CA SER A 101 -14.51 -9.04 3.30
C SER A 101 -14.72 -7.52 3.41
N SER A 102 -13.67 -6.72 3.62
CA SER A 102 -13.83 -5.28 3.83
C SER A 102 -14.31 -4.53 2.58
N GLY A 103 -14.08 -5.11 1.40
CA GLY A 103 -14.38 -4.51 0.11
C GLY A 103 -13.28 -3.57 -0.40
N ARG A 104 -12.18 -3.39 0.35
CA ARG A 104 -10.96 -2.78 -0.19
C ARG A 104 -10.33 -3.72 -1.20
N GLN A 105 -9.75 -3.17 -2.26
CA GLN A 105 -9.25 -3.95 -3.37
C GLN A 105 -7.85 -3.51 -3.80
N ARG A 106 -7.09 -4.46 -4.34
CA ARG A 106 -5.77 -4.23 -4.94
C ARG A 106 -5.60 -5.05 -6.22
N CYS A 107 -4.70 -4.59 -7.08
CA CYS A 107 -4.20 -5.31 -8.24
C CYS A 107 -2.75 -4.89 -8.53
N TYR A 108 -2.08 -5.53 -9.49
CA TYR A 108 -0.69 -5.23 -9.80
C TYR A 108 -0.42 -5.16 -11.31
N GLY A 109 0.28 -4.13 -11.74
CA GLY A 109 1.00 -4.08 -13.01
C GLY A 109 2.49 -4.31 -12.76
N TYR A 110 3.03 -5.41 -13.26
CA TYR A 110 4.45 -5.73 -13.16
C TYR A 110 5.23 -5.18 -14.35
N PHE A 111 6.35 -4.50 -14.08
CA PHE A 111 7.21 -3.97 -15.13
C PHE A 111 8.06 -5.08 -15.77
N ARG A 112 8.43 -4.92 -17.04
CA ARG A 112 9.25 -5.93 -17.74
C ARG A 112 10.72 -5.80 -17.33
N ASN A 113 11.10 -6.58 -16.33
CA ASN A 113 12.48 -6.89 -15.99
C ASN A 113 12.56 -8.30 -15.35
N PRO A 114 13.74 -8.95 -15.35
CA PRO A 114 13.86 -10.34 -14.90
C PRO A 114 13.34 -10.60 -13.48
N ALA A 115 13.52 -9.65 -12.55
CA ALA A 115 13.08 -9.79 -11.18
C ALA A 115 11.55 -9.72 -11.05
N ALA A 116 10.93 -8.76 -11.73
CA ALA A 116 9.49 -8.58 -11.76
C ALA A 116 8.77 -9.72 -12.49
N GLU A 117 9.31 -10.19 -13.62
CA GLU A 117 8.77 -11.33 -14.35
C GLU A 117 8.81 -12.62 -13.51
N ALA A 118 9.93 -12.86 -12.81
CA ALA A 118 10.06 -14.00 -11.91
C ALA A 118 9.08 -13.92 -10.72
N LEU A 119 8.88 -12.72 -10.15
CA LEU A 119 7.90 -12.53 -9.08
C LEU A 119 6.45 -12.68 -9.58
N HIS A 120 6.12 -12.13 -10.74
CA HIS A 120 4.80 -12.29 -11.36
C HIS A 120 4.48 -13.76 -11.63
N ALA A 121 5.42 -14.52 -12.20
CA ALA A 121 5.25 -15.94 -12.49
C ALA A 121 4.97 -16.77 -11.22
N ARG A 122 5.76 -16.55 -10.15
CA ARG A 122 5.57 -17.26 -8.88
C ARG A 122 4.38 -16.75 -8.07
N SER A 123 4.00 -15.48 -8.24
CA SER A 123 3.04 -14.74 -7.40
C SER A 123 3.46 -14.71 -5.92
N HIS A 124 2.64 -14.09 -5.07
CA HIS A 124 2.88 -13.94 -3.65
C HIS A 124 1.57 -14.09 -2.86
N SER A 125 1.66 -14.33 -1.56
CA SER A 125 0.52 -14.38 -0.64
C SER A 125 0.80 -13.56 0.60
N MET A 126 -0.27 -13.18 1.31
CA MET A 126 -0.18 -12.65 2.67
C MET A 126 0.68 -13.57 3.56
N ARG A 127 1.39 -13.00 4.54
CA ARG A 127 2.26 -13.75 5.47
C ARG A 127 1.45 -14.67 6.38
N GLU A 128 0.27 -14.25 6.78
CA GLU A 128 -0.60 -14.91 7.76
C GLU A 128 -1.26 -16.17 7.20
N LEU A 129 -1.28 -16.32 5.86
CA LEU A 129 -1.91 -17.45 5.19
C LEU A 129 -0.92 -18.61 5.02
N ALA A 130 -1.41 -19.82 5.27
CA ALA A 130 -0.63 -21.07 5.14
C ALA A 130 -1.37 -22.11 4.28
N GLY A 131 -0.61 -23.09 3.78
CA GLY A 131 -1.15 -24.25 3.05
C GLY A 131 -2.04 -23.88 1.86
N GLY A 132 -3.24 -24.48 1.80
CA GLY A 132 -4.20 -24.26 0.72
C GLY A 132 -4.64 -22.80 0.59
N ARG A 133 -4.82 -22.09 1.71
CA ARG A 133 -5.23 -20.66 1.71
C ARG A 133 -4.16 -19.77 1.07
N ALA A 134 -2.89 -20.02 1.36
CA ALA A 134 -1.79 -19.31 0.72
C ALA A 134 -1.74 -19.57 -0.80
N ALA A 135 -2.07 -20.80 -1.23
CA ALA A 135 -2.14 -21.14 -2.65
C ALA A 135 -3.32 -20.43 -3.35
N GLU A 136 -4.48 -20.38 -2.70
CA GLU A 136 -5.65 -19.62 -3.17
C GLU A 136 -5.34 -18.13 -3.30
N ASP A 137 -4.62 -17.55 -2.32
CA ASP A 137 -4.24 -16.14 -2.33
C ASP A 137 -3.24 -15.81 -3.45
N ARG A 138 -2.22 -16.66 -3.66
CA ARG A 138 -1.29 -16.51 -4.80
C ARG A 138 -2.03 -16.53 -6.13
N GLU A 139 -3.01 -17.41 -6.26
CA GLU A 139 -3.81 -17.55 -7.46
C GLU A 139 -4.78 -16.36 -7.64
N ALA A 140 -5.34 -15.82 -6.56
CA ALA A 140 -6.08 -14.56 -6.60
C ALA A 140 -5.18 -13.38 -7.04
N ASN A 141 -4.00 -13.22 -6.44
CA ASN A 141 -3.04 -12.17 -6.81
C ASN A 141 -2.54 -12.34 -8.26
N ARG A 142 -2.38 -13.58 -8.74
CA ARG A 142 -2.03 -13.87 -10.14
C ARG A 142 -3.11 -13.41 -11.11
N ARG A 143 -4.39 -13.66 -10.82
CA ARG A 143 -5.51 -13.15 -11.64
C ARG A 143 -5.71 -11.63 -11.53
N ALA A 144 -5.34 -11.05 -10.40
CA ALA A 144 -5.37 -9.62 -10.15
C ALA A 144 -4.10 -8.90 -10.63
N SER A 145 -3.30 -9.53 -11.50
CA SER A 145 -2.07 -8.92 -12.00
C SER A 145 -1.77 -9.24 -13.46
N SER A 146 -0.93 -8.41 -14.06
CA SER A 146 -0.41 -8.60 -15.42
C SER A 146 0.99 -8.02 -15.55
N LEU A 147 1.74 -8.50 -16.54
CA LEU A 147 2.91 -7.77 -17.04
C LEU A 147 2.41 -6.57 -17.86
N LEU A 148 3.03 -5.42 -17.63
CA LEU A 148 2.74 -4.19 -18.38
C LEU A 148 3.46 -4.26 -19.72
N GLU A 149 2.68 -4.18 -20.79
CA GLU A 149 3.17 -4.00 -22.15
C GLU A 149 3.46 -2.52 -22.41
N PRO A 150 4.28 -2.18 -23.43
CA PRO A 150 4.53 -0.78 -23.78
C PRO A 150 3.26 0.06 -23.96
N ASP A 151 2.20 -0.53 -24.54
CA ASP A 151 0.91 0.14 -24.76
C ASP A 151 0.12 0.40 -23.45
N ASP A 152 0.48 -0.26 -22.35
CA ASP A 152 -0.11 -0.02 -21.03
C ASP A 152 0.57 1.15 -20.30
N LEU A 153 1.72 1.62 -20.78
CA LEU A 153 2.53 2.66 -20.12
C LEU A 153 2.15 4.04 -20.66
N PRO A 154 1.73 4.99 -19.80
CA PRO A 154 1.48 6.36 -20.26
C PRO A 154 2.75 7.01 -20.83
N GLU A 155 2.57 7.81 -21.88
CA GLU A 155 3.66 8.62 -22.43
C GLU A 155 4.28 9.51 -21.34
N GLY A 156 5.62 9.55 -21.31
CA GLY A 156 6.39 10.32 -20.33
C GLY A 156 6.59 9.64 -18.97
N LEU A 157 6.09 8.40 -18.77
CA LEU A 157 6.23 7.67 -17.51
C LEU A 157 7.68 7.55 -17.03
N ASP A 158 8.62 7.22 -17.91
CA ASP A 158 10.03 7.07 -17.52
C ASP A 158 10.60 8.37 -16.94
N ALA A 159 10.32 9.50 -17.59
CA ALA A 159 10.80 10.80 -17.14
C ALA A 159 10.13 11.25 -15.82
N ALA A 160 8.84 10.93 -15.64
CA ALA A 160 8.13 11.17 -14.38
C ALA A 160 8.69 10.32 -13.24
N LEU A 161 9.01 9.04 -13.50
CA LEU A 161 9.66 8.16 -12.53
C LEU A 161 11.06 8.64 -12.16
N ASP A 162 11.86 9.08 -13.14
CA ASP A 162 13.19 9.66 -12.89
C ASP A 162 13.12 10.88 -11.97
N ARG A 163 12.22 11.83 -12.26
CA ARG A 163 12.01 13.03 -11.43
C ARG A 163 11.54 12.67 -10.02
N LEU A 164 10.59 11.75 -9.89
CA LEU A 164 10.10 11.29 -8.60
C LEU A 164 11.22 10.63 -7.77
N CYS A 165 12.00 9.74 -8.38
CA CYS A 165 13.13 9.09 -7.73
C CYS A 165 14.19 10.11 -7.32
N ALA A 166 14.54 11.07 -8.19
CA ALA A 166 15.51 12.11 -7.90
C ALA A 166 15.06 13.04 -6.75
N CYS A 167 13.77 13.33 -6.64
CA CYS A 167 13.20 14.15 -5.57
C CYS A 167 13.26 13.43 -4.21
N LEU A 168 12.97 12.12 -4.19
CA LEU A 168 12.91 11.33 -2.97
C LEU A 168 14.29 10.83 -2.51
N ALA A 169 15.21 10.52 -3.42
CA ALA A 169 16.50 9.89 -3.11
C ALA A 169 17.34 10.62 -2.04
N PRO A 170 17.43 11.97 -2.00
CA PRO A 170 18.16 12.68 -0.95
C PRO A 170 17.62 12.43 0.47
N GLN A 171 16.33 12.11 0.60
CA GLN A 171 15.64 11.86 1.86
C GLN A 171 15.68 10.39 2.29
N ILE A 172 16.10 9.48 1.41
CA ILE A 172 16.16 8.04 1.70
C ILE A 172 17.52 7.69 2.30
N ALA A 173 17.58 6.71 3.20
CA ALA A 173 18.83 6.22 3.77
C ALA A 173 19.75 5.64 2.67
N ALA A 174 21.07 5.89 2.76
CA ALA A 174 22.03 5.53 1.72
C ALA A 174 21.98 4.05 1.32
N ALA A 175 21.75 3.15 2.28
CA ALA A 175 21.60 1.73 2.01
C ALA A 175 20.48 1.48 0.98
N SER A 176 19.29 2.06 1.19
CA SER A 176 18.10 1.75 0.38
C SER A 176 18.01 2.58 -0.90
N ARG A 177 18.81 3.65 -1.04
CA ARG A 177 18.80 4.52 -2.24
C ARG A 177 19.06 3.75 -3.53
N SER A 178 19.93 2.73 -3.48
CA SER A 178 20.26 1.93 -4.67
C SER A 178 19.06 1.16 -5.22
N ALA A 179 18.02 0.91 -4.42
CA ALA A 179 16.78 0.30 -4.86
C ALA A 179 15.87 1.31 -5.58
N LEU A 180 15.89 2.60 -5.21
CA LEU A 180 15.01 3.64 -5.75
C LEU A 180 15.51 4.13 -7.12
N SER A 181 15.20 3.37 -8.17
CA SER A 181 15.45 3.77 -9.56
C SER A 181 14.42 3.13 -10.48
N PRO A 182 14.08 3.75 -11.64
CA PRO A 182 13.12 3.17 -12.57
C PRO A 182 13.52 1.77 -13.06
N ALA A 183 14.82 1.54 -13.28
CA ALA A 183 15.35 0.23 -13.67
C ALA A 183 15.10 -0.89 -12.65
N ARG A 184 14.85 -0.52 -11.39
CA ARG A 184 14.54 -1.45 -10.29
C ARG A 184 13.07 -1.41 -9.87
N LEU A 185 12.22 -0.69 -10.61
CA LEU A 185 10.78 -0.71 -10.38
C LEU A 185 10.25 -2.10 -10.74
N VAL A 186 9.61 -2.75 -9.78
CA VAL A 186 9.10 -4.12 -9.93
C VAL A 186 7.63 -4.10 -10.32
N ALA A 187 6.84 -3.36 -9.56
CA ALA A 187 5.38 -3.34 -9.74
C ALA A 187 4.80 -1.98 -9.36
N ALA A 188 3.69 -1.65 -10.02
CA ALA A 188 2.75 -0.63 -9.60
C ALA A 188 1.49 -1.34 -9.09
N GLN A 189 1.08 -1.02 -7.86
CA GLN A 189 -0.11 -1.58 -7.22
C GLN A 189 -1.14 -0.48 -6.99
N PRO A 190 -2.19 -0.42 -7.82
CA PRO A 190 -3.39 0.33 -7.49
C PRO A 190 -4.07 -0.22 -6.23
N ASN A 191 -4.47 0.68 -5.34
CA ASN A 191 -5.25 0.37 -4.15
C ASN A 191 -6.54 1.18 -4.15
N LEU A 192 -7.68 0.49 -4.03
CA LEU A 192 -9.01 1.10 -3.96
C LEU A 192 -9.59 0.88 -2.57
N HIS A 193 -9.89 1.98 -1.87
CA HIS A 193 -10.55 1.90 -0.56
C HIS A 193 -12.05 1.66 -0.67
N ASN A 194 -12.66 1.88 -1.83
CA ASN A 194 -14.08 1.63 -2.10
C ASN A 194 -15.04 2.21 -1.04
N GLY A 195 -14.78 3.47 -0.65
CA GLY A 195 -15.58 4.18 0.35
C GLY A 195 -15.29 3.80 1.81
N ARG A 196 -14.33 2.90 2.06
CA ARG A 196 -13.85 2.61 3.41
C ARG A 196 -12.90 3.69 3.89
N ARG A 197 -13.27 4.29 5.02
CA ARG A 197 -12.51 5.38 5.63
C ARG A 197 -11.16 4.91 6.17
N TYR A 198 -11.17 3.82 6.92
CA TYR A 198 -10.00 3.33 7.60
C TYR A 198 -9.26 2.26 6.79
N LEU A 199 -7.96 2.11 6.97
CA LEU A 199 -7.18 0.91 6.67
C LEU A 199 -6.32 0.66 7.90
N ARG A 200 -6.48 -0.53 8.50
CA ARG A 200 -5.80 -0.89 9.74
C ARG A 200 -4.28 -0.86 9.58
N PRO A 201 -3.53 -0.41 10.61
CA PRO A 201 -2.10 -0.62 10.72
C PRO A 201 -1.69 -2.06 10.41
N HIS A 202 -0.84 -2.22 9.41
CA HIS A 202 -0.32 -3.51 8.96
C HIS A 202 1.15 -3.36 8.58
N LEU A 203 1.86 -4.49 8.55
CA LEU A 203 3.22 -4.54 8.04
C LEU A 203 3.18 -5.03 6.59
N ASP A 204 3.83 -4.29 5.68
CA ASP A 204 4.09 -4.78 4.33
C ASP A 204 5.26 -5.77 4.39
N GLU A 205 4.93 -7.06 4.54
CA GLU A 205 5.92 -8.08 4.85
C GLU A 205 6.91 -8.34 3.69
N PRO A 206 8.23 -8.15 3.89
CA PRO A 206 9.22 -8.10 2.81
C PRO A 206 9.36 -9.36 1.97
N LEU A 207 9.06 -10.54 2.51
CA LEU A 207 9.14 -11.79 1.73
C LEU A 207 7.77 -12.28 1.22
N HIS A 208 6.73 -11.46 1.40
CA HIS A 208 5.35 -11.79 1.11
C HIS A 208 4.73 -10.74 0.17
N ASP A 209 3.52 -10.28 0.44
CA ASP A 209 2.83 -9.29 -0.38
C ASP A 209 3.46 -7.88 -0.30
N GLY A 210 4.38 -7.64 0.64
CA GLY A 210 5.13 -6.40 0.85
C GLY A 210 6.43 -6.24 0.05
N PHE A 211 6.83 -7.22 -0.76
CA PHE A 211 8.14 -7.45 -1.40
C PHE A 211 9.09 -6.30 -1.86
N GLY A 212 8.64 -5.05 -2.00
CA GLY A 212 9.49 -3.92 -2.39
C GLY A 212 10.47 -3.52 -1.29
N VAL A 213 11.72 -3.22 -1.64
CA VAL A 213 12.73 -2.67 -0.69
C VAL A 213 12.40 -1.22 -0.35
N VAL A 214 11.96 -0.46 -1.35
CA VAL A 214 11.38 0.88 -1.17
C VAL A 214 9.98 0.87 -1.75
N ILE A 215 9.02 1.38 -1.01
CA ILE A 215 7.63 1.53 -1.45
C ILE A 215 7.31 3.00 -1.52
N VAL A 216 7.02 3.50 -2.72
CA VAL A 216 6.58 4.87 -2.95
C VAL A 216 5.08 4.86 -3.20
N THR A 217 4.31 5.53 -2.35
CA THR A 217 2.87 5.63 -2.49
C THR A 217 2.50 7.02 -2.99
N VAL A 218 1.93 7.07 -4.20
CA VAL A 218 1.37 8.29 -4.80
C VAL A 218 -0.11 8.39 -4.43
N ALA A 219 -0.54 9.53 -3.89
CA ALA A 219 -1.95 9.81 -3.68
C ALA A 219 -2.63 10.06 -5.05
N VAL A 220 -3.61 9.22 -5.42
CA VAL A 220 -4.28 9.31 -6.72
C VAL A 220 -5.57 10.13 -6.61
N ARG A 221 -6.45 9.75 -5.67
CA ARG A 221 -7.73 10.42 -5.37
C ARG A 221 -8.03 10.34 -3.89
N GLY A 222 -8.76 11.31 -3.35
CA GLY A 222 -9.15 11.36 -1.94
C GLY A 222 -7.99 11.67 -0.98
N SER A 223 -8.22 12.61 -0.06
CA SER A 223 -7.27 12.94 1.00
C SER A 223 -7.25 11.84 2.06
N ALA A 224 -6.13 11.68 2.74
CA ALA A 224 -6.04 10.82 3.91
C ALA A 224 -4.89 11.22 4.82
N THR A 225 -5.02 10.85 6.08
CA THR A 225 -3.93 10.83 7.04
C THR A 225 -3.27 9.45 6.99
N VAL A 226 -1.97 9.42 6.75
CA VAL A 226 -1.14 8.22 6.85
C VAL A 226 -0.65 8.09 8.28
N LEU A 227 -0.67 6.86 8.77
CA LEU A 227 -0.26 6.50 10.11
C LEU A 227 0.96 5.61 10.01
N LEU A 228 1.94 5.83 10.87
CA LEU A 228 3.08 4.94 11.08
C LEU A 228 3.21 4.67 12.56
N GLN A 229 3.33 3.40 12.93
CA GLN A 229 3.51 2.97 14.30
C GLN A 229 4.67 1.99 14.39
N THR A 230 5.64 2.28 15.27
CA THR A 230 6.67 1.29 15.61
C THR A 230 6.07 0.20 16.49
N ASP A 231 6.48 -1.05 16.28
CA ASP A 231 6.13 -2.12 17.20
C ASP A 231 6.99 -2.08 18.48
N GLY A 232 6.61 -2.79 19.55
CA GLY A 232 7.41 -2.94 20.78
C GLY A 232 7.01 -2.05 21.97
N ALA A 233 7.83 -2.04 23.03
CA ALA A 233 7.51 -1.36 24.30
C ALA A 233 7.59 0.18 24.22
N ALA A 234 8.40 0.72 23.31
CA ALA A 234 8.52 2.16 23.03
C ALA A 234 7.73 2.52 21.75
N ARG A 235 6.42 2.22 21.73
CA ARG A 235 5.56 2.53 20.58
C ARG A 235 5.58 4.02 20.30
N GLN A 236 6.07 4.40 19.14
CA GLN A 236 5.95 5.75 18.61
C GLN A 236 4.88 5.74 17.53
N ARG A 237 4.03 6.77 17.55
CA ARG A 237 2.97 6.98 16.57
C ARG A 237 3.29 8.28 15.83
N LEU A 238 3.49 8.14 14.53
CA LEU A 238 3.69 9.23 13.60
C LEU A 238 2.48 9.30 12.69
N CYS A 239 2.07 10.51 12.34
CA CYS A 239 1.08 10.72 11.32
C CYS A 239 1.46 11.89 10.43
N PHE A 240 1.02 11.82 9.19
CA PHE A 240 1.15 12.93 8.25
C PHE A 240 0.02 12.90 7.23
N ARG A 241 -0.22 14.07 6.67
CA ARG A 241 -1.35 14.30 5.79
C ARG A 241 -0.96 14.15 4.32
N LEU A 242 -1.85 13.54 3.55
CA LEU A 242 -1.84 13.51 2.10
C LEU A 242 -3.12 14.16 1.58
N GLU A 243 -2.99 15.29 0.89
CA GLU A 243 -4.14 16.02 0.36
C GLU A 243 -4.55 15.51 -1.03
N SER A 244 -5.87 15.40 -1.26
CA SER A 244 -6.47 15.14 -2.58
C SER A 244 -6.15 16.31 -3.49
N GLY A 245 -5.60 16.03 -4.68
CA GLY A 245 -5.12 17.08 -5.58
C GLY A 245 -3.86 17.80 -5.07
N GLY A 246 -3.35 17.47 -3.87
CA GLY A 246 -2.06 17.96 -3.36
C GLY A 246 -0.87 17.49 -4.19
N ARG A 247 -1.09 16.50 -5.08
CA ARG A 247 -0.08 15.86 -5.91
C ARG A 247 1.06 15.38 -5.02
N GLU A 248 0.76 14.60 -4.01
CA GLU A 248 1.75 14.20 -3.01
C GLU A 248 2.09 12.72 -3.13
N ALA A 249 3.36 12.40 -2.87
CA ALA A 249 3.85 11.05 -2.73
C ALA A 249 4.65 10.93 -1.43
N TYR A 250 4.65 9.76 -0.82
CA TYR A 250 5.56 9.42 0.27
C TYR A 250 6.29 8.11 -0.02
N ALA A 251 7.45 7.93 0.57
CA ALA A 251 8.24 6.72 0.43
C ALA A 251 8.57 6.12 1.79
N LEU A 252 8.45 4.80 1.89
CA LEU A 252 8.92 3.99 3.01
C LEU A 252 10.14 3.20 2.57
N SER A 253 11.18 3.24 3.39
CA SER A 253 12.43 2.49 3.27
C SER A 253 12.98 2.15 4.66
N GLY A 254 13.97 1.26 4.76
CA GLY A 254 14.61 0.91 6.03
C GLY A 254 13.59 0.60 7.14
N ALA A 255 13.79 1.16 8.34
CA ALA A 255 12.92 0.90 9.49
C ALA A 255 11.44 1.27 9.25
N ALA A 256 11.16 2.38 8.56
CA ALA A 256 9.80 2.78 8.22
C ALA A 256 9.08 1.77 7.32
N ARG A 257 9.82 0.99 6.54
CA ARG A 257 9.28 -0.05 5.64
C ARG A 257 9.31 -1.44 6.27
N ASP A 258 10.36 -1.77 7.01
CA ASP A 258 10.64 -3.13 7.48
C ASP A 258 10.10 -3.43 8.89
N ALA A 259 9.86 -2.39 9.70
CA ALA A 259 9.54 -2.57 11.13
C ALA A 259 8.31 -1.79 11.60
N CYS A 260 7.71 -0.97 10.74
CA CYS A 260 6.57 -0.13 11.12
C CYS A 260 5.27 -0.68 10.58
N LEU A 261 4.26 -0.67 11.45
CA LEU A 261 2.88 -0.81 11.01
C LEU A 261 2.48 0.50 10.34
N HIS A 262 1.80 0.42 9.21
CA HIS A 262 1.28 1.58 8.51
C HIS A 262 -0.21 1.44 8.23
N GLY A 263 -0.93 2.54 8.37
CA GLY A 263 -2.39 2.58 8.24
C GLY A 263 -2.82 3.86 7.54
N VAL A 264 -4.11 3.93 7.21
CA VAL A 264 -4.68 5.08 6.51
C VAL A 264 -6.01 5.45 7.12
N LEU A 265 -6.23 6.74 7.32
CA LEU A 265 -7.53 7.30 7.67
C LEU A 265 -7.91 8.33 6.59
N ALA A 266 -8.80 7.93 5.69
CA ALA A 266 -9.39 8.81 4.69
C ALA A 266 -10.36 9.81 5.33
N ASP A 267 -10.66 10.88 4.60
CA ASP A 267 -11.62 11.89 5.07
C ASP A 267 -13.04 11.37 5.12
N GLU A 268 -13.73 11.72 6.19
CA GLU A 268 -15.16 11.48 6.30
C GLU A 268 -15.92 12.33 5.27
N GLY A 269 -16.83 11.69 4.51
CA GLY A 269 -17.59 12.37 3.45
C GLY A 269 -16.77 12.84 2.26
N GLY A 270 -15.46 12.54 2.21
CA GLY A 270 -14.56 12.91 1.12
C GLY A 270 -14.68 12.01 -0.11
N GLU A 271 -13.89 12.32 -1.14
CA GLU A 271 -13.77 11.49 -2.33
C GLU A 271 -13.20 10.10 -1.96
N PRO A 272 -13.70 9.00 -2.56
CA PRO A 272 -13.16 7.66 -2.34
C PRO A 272 -11.64 7.57 -2.58
N ARG A 273 -10.92 7.20 -1.52
CA ARG A 273 -9.46 7.12 -1.54
C ARG A 273 -8.94 6.06 -2.52
N CYS A 274 -8.03 6.49 -3.39
CA CYS A 274 -7.24 5.62 -4.25
C CYS A 274 -5.75 5.99 -4.13
N SER A 275 -4.86 4.99 -4.20
CA SER A 275 -3.41 5.23 -4.24
C SER A 275 -2.72 4.29 -5.22
N LEU A 276 -1.52 4.68 -5.63
CA LEU A 276 -0.63 3.86 -6.45
C LEU A 276 0.65 3.59 -5.67
N ASN A 277 0.88 2.34 -5.28
CA ASN A 277 2.11 1.93 -4.61
C ASN A 277 3.10 1.42 -5.65
N LEU A 278 4.17 2.17 -5.88
CA LEU A 278 5.32 1.81 -6.70
C LEU A 278 6.33 1.06 -5.84
N ARG A 279 6.64 -0.18 -6.21
CA ARG A 279 7.47 -1.10 -5.42
C ARG A 279 8.82 -1.30 -6.10
N PHE A 280 9.88 -0.86 -5.44
CA PHE A 280 11.24 -0.83 -5.98
C PHE A 280 12.13 -1.87 -5.33
N GLY A 281 12.84 -2.64 -6.14
CA GLY A 281 13.68 -3.75 -5.71
C GLY A 281 12.87 -4.92 -5.14
N LEU A 282 13.54 -6.06 -4.94
CA LEU A 282 13.00 -7.20 -4.23
C LEU A 282 13.90 -7.51 -3.05
N HIS A 283 13.27 -7.79 -1.91
CA HIS A 283 13.95 -8.55 -0.86
C HIS A 283 14.23 -9.97 -1.37
N SER A 284 15.36 -10.55 -0.97
CA SER A 284 15.66 -11.94 -1.26
C SER A 284 16.04 -12.69 0.01
N PRO A 285 15.68 -13.99 0.13
CA PRO A 285 16.09 -14.82 1.25
C PRO A 285 17.63 -14.82 1.34
N GLY A 286 18.19 -14.39 2.47
CA GLY A 286 19.63 -14.23 2.68
C GLY A 286 20.18 -12.81 2.51
N MET A 287 19.41 -11.90 1.88
CA MET A 287 19.70 -10.44 1.87
C MET A 287 19.02 -9.70 3.03
N GLU A 288 18.33 -10.45 3.91
CA GLU A 288 17.89 -9.98 5.23
C GLU A 288 19.04 -9.39 6.06
N GLY A 289 20.31 -9.58 5.67
CA GLY A 289 21.49 -8.96 6.29
C GLY A 289 22.05 -7.71 5.58
N GLU A 290 21.67 -7.42 4.33
CA GLU A 290 22.03 -6.13 3.68
C GLU A 290 21.04 -5.02 4.05
N PHE A 291 19.81 -5.41 4.38
CA PHE A 291 18.74 -4.57 4.92
C PHE A 291 18.08 -5.35 6.05
N PRO A 292 18.47 -5.12 7.33
CA PRO A 292 18.09 -5.98 8.44
C PRO A 292 16.57 -6.08 8.62
N ALA A 293 15.97 -7.14 8.08
CA ALA A 293 14.60 -7.58 8.39
C ALA A 293 14.54 -8.34 9.74
N GLY A 294 15.65 -8.43 10.47
CA GLY A 294 15.77 -9.19 11.71
C GLY A 294 16.37 -8.36 12.84
N ARG A 295 15.53 -8.05 13.85
CA ARG A 295 15.91 -7.62 15.21
C ARG A 295 17.00 -6.54 15.26
N VAL A 296 16.66 -5.31 14.87
CA VAL A 296 17.28 -4.18 15.57
C VAL A 296 16.77 -4.27 17.00
N GLY A 297 17.65 -4.67 17.93
CA GLY A 297 17.38 -4.52 19.35
C GLY A 297 16.89 -3.10 19.58
N TYR A 298 15.79 -2.96 20.34
CA TYR A 298 14.99 -1.76 20.57
C TYR A 298 15.73 -0.50 21.11
N GLY A 299 17.06 -0.43 21.02
CA GLY A 299 17.87 0.71 21.47
C GLY A 299 18.05 1.83 20.46
N GLY A 300 17.95 1.59 19.14
CA GLY A 300 18.37 2.59 18.13
C GLY A 300 17.25 3.48 17.56
N ALA A 301 16.03 2.97 17.44
CA ALA A 301 14.91 3.74 16.85
C ALA A 301 14.41 4.87 17.77
N GLY A 302 14.57 4.70 19.10
CA GLY A 302 14.22 5.71 20.08
C GLY A 302 15.13 6.94 20.03
N GLU A 303 16.41 6.76 19.71
CA GLU A 303 17.40 7.86 19.65
C GLU A 303 17.31 8.67 18.35
N ALA A 304 16.95 8.02 17.23
CA ALA A 304 16.93 8.67 15.92
C ALA A 304 15.87 9.77 15.78
N LEU A 305 14.80 9.77 16.60
CA LEU A 305 13.70 10.75 16.51
C LEU A 305 13.78 11.88 17.55
N GLY A 306 14.86 11.96 18.32
CA GLY A 306 15.16 13.09 19.19
C GLY A 306 14.16 13.31 20.33
N GLU A 307 14.60 13.14 21.57
CA GLU A 307 13.98 13.83 22.70
C GLU A 307 14.26 15.33 22.53
N ALA A 308 13.28 16.07 22.00
CA ALA A 308 13.23 17.50 22.26
C ALA A 308 12.91 17.65 23.76
N LYS A 309 13.92 18.08 24.53
CA LYS A 309 13.74 18.56 25.90
C LYS A 309 12.92 19.84 25.91
#